data_AF-A0A929I845-F1
#
_entry.id   AF-A0A929I845-F1
#
_cell.length_a   1.000
_cell.length_b   1.000
_cell.length_c   1.000
_cell.angle_alpha   90.00
_cell.angle_beta   90.00
_cell.angle_gamma   90.00
#
_symmetry.space_group_name_H-M   'P 1'
#
loop_
_entity.id
_entity.type
_entity.pdbx_description
1 polymer ?
#
loop_
_entity_poly.entity_id
_entity_poly.type
_entity_poly.pdbx_seq_one_letter_code
_entity_poly.pdbx_strand_id
1 'polypeptide(L)'
;MERILELAEEMGVLRARDMNPYGIPRVHLSRLCAAGKLQRIARGLYALPDSEITEHHTLVEAYKRVPKGVVCLLSALQYHIIPTQTPFEVWLAIGEKAWKPRIDYPPLRIMRFSQATLNTGVEEHRIEGVPVRVFARVIPSVAYTDPEIAWVGVTEIEAKEKGIDYKVGKFPWAASGRALGIARGEGFTKLLFNPETDQVIGAGIVGVNAGELISECALAIEMGAEAADIGLTIHPHPTLSETVAMAAEAFEGTITDLYIPKRI
;
A
#
# COMPACT_ATOMS: atom_id res chain seq x y z
N MET A 1 -37.18 12.47 -6.62
CA MET A 1 -35.98 13.33 -6.78
C MET A 1 -35.15 13.34 -5.50
N GLU A 2 -35.81 13.37 -4.34
CA GLU A 2 -35.19 13.20 -3.00
C GLU A 2 -34.26 11.98 -2.90
N ARG A 3 -34.71 10.81 -3.37
CA ARG A 3 -33.86 9.61 -3.44
C ARG A 3 -32.52 9.79 -4.18
N ILE A 4 -32.43 10.70 -5.16
CA ILE A 4 -31.17 10.96 -5.87
C ILE A 4 -30.19 11.73 -4.97
N LEU A 5 -30.72 12.64 -4.14
CA LEU A 5 -29.92 13.41 -3.19
C LEU A 5 -29.43 12.50 -2.06
N GLU A 6 -30.30 11.64 -1.53
CA GLU A 6 -29.91 10.59 -0.57
C GLU A 6 -28.79 9.69 -1.14
N LEU A 7 -28.93 9.23 -2.39
CA LEU A 7 -27.89 8.44 -3.04
C LEU A 7 -26.58 9.24 -3.22
N ALA A 8 -26.66 10.55 -3.48
CA ALA A 8 -25.47 11.39 -3.60
C ALA A 8 -24.75 11.55 -2.25
N GLU A 9 -25.49 11.68 -1.15
CA GLU A 9 -24.95 11.68 0.21
C GLU A 9 -24.31 10.32 0.56
N GLU A 10 -24.98 9.22 0.24
CA GLU A 10 -24.50 7.86 0.53
C GLU A 10 -23.22 7.51 -0.25
N MET A 11 -23.18 7.86 -1.55
CA MET A 11 -22.15 7.39 -2.49
C MET A 11 -21.05 8.42 -2.78
N GLY A 12 -21.22 9.68 -2.36
CA GLY A 12 -20.37 10.83 -2.69
C GLY A 12 -20.49 11.26 -4.15
N VAL A 13 -20.04 10.40 -5.07
CA VAL A 13 -20.11 10.61 -6.52
C VAL A 13 -21.07 9.62 -7.16
N LEU A 14 -22.06 10.12 -7.89
CA LEU A 14 -23.04 9.35 -8.65
C LEU A 14 -22.66 9.20 -10.12
N ARG A 15 -22.94 8.03 -10.69
CA ARG A 15 -22.99 7.83 -12.15
C ARG A 15 -24.42 7.90 -12.63
N ALA A 16 -24.61 8.35 -13.87
CA ALA A 16 -25.92 8.28 -14.52
C ALA A 16 -26.55 6.87 -14.51
N ARG A 17 -25.71 5.81 -14.53
CA ARG A 17 -26.16 4.41 -14.47
C ARG A 17 -26.56 3.94 -13.07
N ASP A 18 -26.12 4.62 -12.02
CA ASP A 18 -26.45 4.26 -10.63
C ASP A 18 -27.95 4.46 -10.34
N MET A 19 -28.66 5.20 -11.21
CA MET A 19 -30.11 5.39 -11.18
C MET A 19 -30.90 4.18 -11.69
N ASN A 20 -30.28 3.33 -12.52
CA ASN A 20 -30.97 2.23 -13.21
C ASN A 20 -31.64 1.23 -12.25
N PRO A 21 -30.99 0.75 -11.16
CA PRO A 21 -31.59 -0.23 -10.25
C PRO A 21 -32.84 0.29 -9.53
N TYR A 22 -32.96 1.62 -9.38
CA TYR A 22 -34.09 2.28 -8.72
C TYR A 22 -35.18 2.71 -9.71
N GLY A 23 -35.04 2.39 -11.00
CA GLY A 23 -35.98 2.82 -12.05
C GLY A 23 -36.05 4.34 -12.23
N ILE A 24 -35.06 5.09 -11.73
CA ILE A 24 -35.08 6.56 -11.75
C ILE A 24 -34.67 7.06 -13.14
N PRO A 25 -35.51 7.85 -13.83
CA PRO A 25 -35.15 8.43 -15.12
C PRO A 25 -33.97 9.40 -15.00
N ARG A 26 -32.98 9.25 -15.89
CA ARG A 26 -31.76 10.09 -15.90
C ARG A 26 -32.03 11.58 -16.11
N VAL A 27 -33.17 11.95 -16.69
CA VAL A 27 -33.58 13.35 -16.85
C VAL A 27 -33.70 14.08 -15.51
N HIS A 28 -33.94 13.35 -14.41
CA HIS A 28 -33.98 13.93 -13.08
C HIS A 28 -32.60 14.44 -12.62
N LEU A 29 -31.50 13.84 -13.08
CA LEU A 29 -30.15 14.36 -12.81
C LEU A 29 -29.98 15.74 -13.44
N SER A 30 -30.34 15.90 -14.71
CA SER A 30 -30.27 17.20 -15.40
C SER A 30 -31.15 18.27 -14.73
N ARG A 31 -32.34 17.89 -14.25
CA ARG A 31 -33.23 18.80 -13.51
C ARG A 31 -32.64 19.23 -12.16
N LEU A 32 -32.05 18.30 -11.42
CA LEU A 32 -31.39 18.61 -10.15
C LEU A 32 -30.15 19.48 -10.34
N CYS A 33 -29.38 19.27 -11.42
CA CYS A 33 -28.29 20.16 -11.79
C CYS A 33 -28.77 21.57 -12.14
N ALA A 34 -29.84 21.69 -12.94
CA ALA A 34 -30.43 22.98 -13.28
C ALA A 34 -31.00 23.72 -12.05
N ALA A 35 -31.48 22.97 -11.06
CA ALA A 35 -31.94 23.48 -9.78
C ALA A 35 -30.81 23.76 -8.76
N GLY A 36 -29.53 23.56 -9.14
CA GLY A 36 -28.38 23.75 -8.27
C GLY A 36 -28.29 22.76 -7.10
N LYS A 37 -29.08 21.67 -7.10
CA LYS A 37 -29.06 20.63 -6.05
C LYS A 37 -28.03 19.52 -6.30
N LEU A 38 -27.51 19.46 -7.52
CA LEU A 38 -26.40 18.60 -7.91
C LEU A 38 -25.46 19.41 -8.80
N GLN A 39 -24.20 19.01 -8.85
CA GLN A 39 -23.24 19.50 -9.82
C GLN A 39 -22.71 18.36 -10.67
N ARG A 40 -22.43 18.67 -11.94
CA ARG A 40 -21.80 17.72 -12.86
C ARG A 40 -20.30 17.92 -12.82
N ILE A 41 -19.60 17.03 -12.10
CA ILE A 41 -18.14 17.09 -11.95
C ILE A 41 -17.42 16.56 -13.19
N ALA A 42 -18.03 15.63 -13.93
CA ALA A 42 -17.47 15.09 -15.16
C ALA A 42 -18.53 14.52 -16.10
N ARG A 43 -18.11 14.00 -17.27
CA ARG A 43 -19.03 13.38 -18.22
C ARG A 43 -19.70 12.15 -17.61
N GLY A 44 -20.97 12.31 -17.22
CA GLY A 44 -21.80 11.24 -16.66
C GLY A 44 -21.62 11.00 -15.15
N LEU A 45 -20.85 11.87 -14.48
CA LEU A 45 -20.63 11.87 -13.03
C LEU A 45 -21.25 13.13 -12.39
N TYR A 46 -21.84 12.95 -11.22
CA TYR A 46 -22.56 13.98 -10.48
C TYR A 46 -22.22 13.90 -9.00
N ALA A 47 -22.14 15.03 -8.31
CA ALA A 47 -21.94 15.12 -6.86
C ALA A 47 -22.84 16.22 -6.29
N LEU A 48 -22.92 16.32 -4.97
CA LEU A 48 -23.56 17.45 -4.30
C LEU A 48 -22.75 18.74 -4.56
N PRO A 49 -23.37 19.93 -4.61
CA PRO A 49 -22.65 21.19 -4.88
C PRO A 49 -21.53 21.48 -3.90
N ASP A 50 -21.73 21.14 -2.63
CA ASP A 50 -20.80 21.41 -1.53
C ASP A 50 -19.79 20.26 -1.31
N SER A 51 -19.72 19.29 -2.24
CA SER A 51 -18.74 18.20 -2.14
C SER A 51 -17.33 18.74 -2.33
N GLU A 52 -16.46 18.52 -1.34
CA GLU A 52 -15.04 18.85 -1.46
C GLU A 52 -14.39 18.03 -2.58
N ILE A 53 -13.63 18.71 -3.44
CA ILE A 53 -12.79 18.10 -4.47
C ILE A 53 -11.38 18.01 -3.93
N THR A 54 -10.79 16.82 -4.00
CA THR A 54 -9.44 16.54 -3.51
C THR A 54 -8.43 16.48 -4.65
N GLU A 55 -7.14 16.47 -4.33
CA GLU A 55 -6.05 16.20 -5.28
C GLU A 55 -6.19 14.82 -5.95
N HIS A 56 -6.96 13.91 -5.36
CA HIS A 56 -7.22 12.56 -5.87
C HIS A 56 -8.51 12.46 -6.70
N HIS A 57 -9.15 13.58 -7.06
CA HIS A 57 -10.39 13.61 -7.84
C HIS A 57 -10.33 12.75 -9.11
N THR A 58 -9.20 12.78 -9.82
CA THR A 58 -8.99 12.00 -11.04
C THR A 58 -9.01 10.48 -10.78
N LEU A 59 -8.57 10.04 -9.59
CA LEU A 59 -8.67 8.63 -9.18
C LEU A 59 -10.14 8.24 -8.94
N VAL A 60 -10.92 9.12 -8.29
CA VAL A 60 -12.36 8.92 -8.06
C VAL A 60 -13.11 8.78 -9.39
N GLU A 61 -12.83 9.69 -10.32
CA GLU A 61 -13.36 9.68 -11.68
C GLU A 61 -13.05 8.37 -12.43
N ALA A 62 -11.81 7.90 -12.34
CA ALA A 62 -11.38 6.66 -12.97
C ALA A 62 -12.05 5.44 -12.32
N TYR A 63 -12.04 5.37 -10.99
CA TYR A 63 -12.58 4.26 -10.21
C TYR A 63 -14.10 4.14 -10.37
N LYS A 64 -14.85 5.25 -10.33
CA LYS A 64 -16.29 5.21 -10.63
C LYS A 64 -16.55 4.63 -12.03
N ARG A 65 -15.70 4.88 -13.02
CA ARG A 65 -15.88 4.27 -14.35
C ARG A 65 -15.48 2.80 -14.38
N VAL A 66 -14.51 2.39 -13.56
CA VAL A 66 -13.97 1.03 -13.46
C VAL A 66 -14.01 0.50 -12.00
N PRO A 67 -15.18 0.17 -11.44
CA PRO A 67 -15.31 -0.12 -10.00
C PRO A 67 -14.64 -1.41 -9.53
N LYS A 68 -14.29 -2.28 -10.47
CA LYS A 68 -13.54 -3.52 -10.20
C LYS A 68 -12.03 -3.32 -10.35
N GLY A 69 -11.60 -2.11 -10.72
CA GLY A 69 -10.21 -1.76 -10.88
C GLY A 69 -9.57 -1.47 -9.52
N VAL A 70 -8.28 -1.74 -9.41
CA VAL A 70 -7.46 -1.36 -8.25
C VAL A 70 -6.41 -0.36 -8.73
N VAL A 71 -6.30 0.78 -8.07
CA VAL A 71 -5.27 1.78 -8.37
C VAL A 71 -3.90 1.17 -8.12
N CYS A 72 -3.00 1.21 -9.11
CA CYS A 72 -1.73 0.49 -9.08
C CYS A 72 -0.54 1.35 -9.57
N LEU A 73 0.68 0.85 -9.32
CA LEU A 73 1.92 1.42 -9.84
C LEU A 73 2.02 2.93 -9.57
N LEU A 74 2.31 3.76 -10.58
CA LEU A 74 2.52 5.20 -10.40
C LEU A 74 1.32 5.92 -9.78
N SER A 75 0.08 5.48 -10.04
CA SER A 75 -1.10 6.09 -9.42
C SER A 75 -1.27 5.67 -7.95
N ALA A 76 -0.86 4.45 -7.58
CA ALA A 76 -0.81 4.05 -6.17
C ALA A 76 0.30 4.81 -5.44
N LEU A 77 1.47 4.95 -6.08
CA LEU A 77 2.57 5.75 -5.55
C LEU A 77 2.18 7.21 -5.33
N GLN A 78 1.45 7.81 -6.29
CA GLN A 78 0.91 9.17 -6.15
C GLN A 78 -0.11 9.30 -5.01
N TYR A 79 -0.85 8.24 -4.72
CA TYR A 79 -1.81 8.24 -3.63
C TYR A 79 -1.11 8.17 -2.27
N HIS A 80 -0.10 7.31 -2.16
CA HIS A 80 0.57 6.99 -0.90
C HIS A 80 1.76 7.90 -0.55
N ILE A 81 2.39 8.51 -1.55
CA ILE A 81 3.57 9.37 -1.39
C ILE A 81 3.32 10.69 -2.13
N ILE A 82 4.15 11.71 -1.88
CA ILE A 82 4.28 12.90 -2.73
C ILE A 82 5.34 12.59 -3.80
N PRO A 83 5.00 12.06 -4.98
CA PRO A 83 5.99 11.86 -6.03
C PRO A 83 6.37 13.23 -6.63
N THR A 84 7.60 13.32 -7.13
CA THR A 84 7.99 14.39 -8.06
C THR A 84 7.39 14.20 -9.45
N GLN A 85 6.78 13.03 -9.71
CA GLN A 85 6.13 12.68 -10.96
C GLN A 85 4.63 12.59 -10.80
N THR A 86 3.89 13.43 -11.53
CA THR A 86 2.44 13.29 -11.68
C THR A 86 2.16 12.52 -12.97
N PRO A 87 1.65 11.28 -12.90
CA PRO A 87 1.35 10.53 -14.10
C PRO A 87 0.24 11.21 -14.90
N PHE A 88 0.42 11.30 -16.23
CA PHE A 88 -0.60 11.85 -17.14
C PHE A 88 -1.78 10.89 -17.36
N GLU A 89 -1.66 9.65 -16.87
CA GLU A 89 -2.64 8.57 -16.94
C GLU A 89 -2.97 8.06 -15.54
N VAL A 90 -4.21 7.62 -15.34
CA VAL A 90 -4.58 6.84 -14.15
C VAL A 90 -4.33 5.36 -14.41
N TRP A 91 -3.47 4.76 -13.59
CA TRP A 91 -3.08 3.35 -13.68
C TRP A 91 -4.05 2.50 -12.86
N LEU A 92 -4.76 1.60 -13.55
CA LEU A 92 -5.71 0.67 -12.93
C LEU A 92 -5.40 -0.77 -13.31
N ALA A 93 -5.32 -1.61 -12.29
CA ALA A 93 -5.27 -3.05 -12.39
C ALA A 93 -6.68 -3.63 -12.52
N ILE A 94 -6.91 -4.49 -13.51
CA ILE A 94 -8.16 -5.27 -13.65
C ILE A 94 -7.83 -6.75 -13.87
N GLY A 95 -8.83 -7.62 -13.74
CA GLY A 95 -8.66 -9.05 -13.99
C GLY A 95 -8.23 -9.34 -15.43
N GLU A 96 -7.45 -10.41 -15.63
CA GLU A 96 -6.92 -10.82 -16.94
C GLU A 96 -8.00 -10.88 -18.03
N LYS A 97 -9.17 -11.45 -17.70
CA LYS A 97 -10.31 -11.59 -18.60
C LYS A 97 -11.29 -10.42 -18.57
N ALA A 98 -11.02 -9.38 -17.76
CA ALA A 98 -11.91 -8.23 -17.64
C ALA A 98 -11.83 -7.35 -18.89
N TRP A 99 -12.99 -6.90 -19.37
CA TRP A 99 -13.06 -6.00 -20.51
C TRP A 99 -12.41 -4.64 -20.20
N LYS A 100 -11.61 -4.10 -21.12
CA LYS A 100 -10.98 -2.77 -20.99
C LYS A 100 -12.04 -1.68 -21.20
N PRO A 101 -12.29 -0.81 -20.22
CA PRO A 101 -13.22 0.30 -20.37
C PRO A 101 -12.76 1.29 -21.45
N ARG A 102 -13.69 1.66 -22.35
CA ARG A 102 -13.47 2.75 -23.31
C ARG A 102 -13.91 4.07 -22.68
N ILE A 103 -12.94 4.89 -22.30
CA ILE A 103 -13.14 6.15 -21.57
C ILE A 103 -12.33 7.22 -22.28
N ASP A 104 -12.95 8.38 -22.51
CA ASP A 104 -12.30 9.52 -23.16
C ASP A 104 -11.39 10.28 -22.17
N TYR A 105 -11.84 10.40 -20.90
CA TYR A 105 -11.11 11.06 -19.81
C TYR A 105 -11.61 10.57 -18.43
N PRO A 106 -10.73 10.46 -17.41
CA PRO A 106 -9.27 10.59 -17.50
C PRO A 106 -8.65 9.45 -18.32
N PRO A 107 -7.50 9.70 -18.97
CA PRO A 107 -6.81 8.66 -19.73
C PRO A 107 -6.38 7.54 -18.78
N LEU A 108 -6.67 6.30 -19.17
CA LEU A 108 -6.43 5.12 -18.33
C LEU A 108 -5.33 4.23 -18.91
N ARG A 109 -4.37 3.89 -18.04
CA ARG A 109 -3.43 2.80 -18.29
C ARG A 109 -3.90 1.54 -17.56
N ILE A 110 -4.28 0.53 -18.33
CA ILE A 110 -4.85 -0.70 -17.79
C ILE A 110 -3.79 -1.77 -17.69
N MET A 111 -3.53 -2.24 -16.47
CA MET A 111 -2.69 -3.40 -16.17
C MET A 111 -3.59 -4.62 -15.91
N ARG A 112 -3.08 -5.82 -16.26
CA ARG A 112 -3.82 -7.07 -16.09
C ARG A 112 -3.12 -7.93 -15.04
N PHE A 113 -3.89 -8.36 -14.04
CA PHE A 113 -3.39 -9.19 -12.95
C PHE A 113 -4.33 -10.35 -12.66
N SER A 114 -3.77 -11.38 -12.02
CA SER A 114 -4.53 -12.52 -11.50
C SER A 114 -5.53 -12.07 -10.43
N GLN A 115 -6.57 -12.87 -10.17
CA GLN A 115 -7.52 -12.57 -9.08
C GLN A 115 -6.84 -12.59 -7.70
N ALA A 116 -5.84 -13.45 -7.49
CA ALA A 116 -5.08 -13.48 -6.25
C ALA A 116 -4.35 -12.15 -6.03
N THR A 117 -3.61 -11.68 -7.03
CA THR A 117 -2.90 -10.40 -6.97
C THR A 117 -3.85 -9.21 -6.76
N LEU A 118 -5.05 -9.22 -7.34
CA LEU A 118 -6.02 -8.12 -7.15
C LEU A 118 -6.64 -8.06 -5.75
N ASN A 119 -6.38 -9.05 -4.89
CA ASN A 119 -6.94 -9.13 -3.55
C ASN A 119 -5.85 -9.05 -2.47
N THR A 120 -4.62 -9.47 -2.77
CA THR A 120 -3.46 -9.32 -1.88
C THR A 120 -2.88 -7.92 -2.01
N GLY A 121 -2.50 -7.28 -0.90
CA GLY A 121 -1.81 -5.99 -0.99
C GLY A 121 -2.72 -4.78 -1.22
N VAL A 122 -4.06 -4.93 -1.04
CA VAL A 122 -5.03 -3.90 -1.44
C VAL A 122 -5.74 -3.31 -0.22
N GLU A 123 -5.64 -1.98 -0.08
CA GLU A 123 -6.37 -1.18 0.89
C GLU A 123 -7.57 -0.46 0.24
N GLU A 124 -8.58 -0.18 1.05
CA GLU A 124 -9.74 0.62 0.63
C GLU A 124 -9.71 1.98 1.31
N HIS A 125 -9.70 3.04 0.51
CA HIS A 125 -9.68 4.42 0.98
C HIS A 125 -10.94 5.16 0.54
N ARG A 126 -11.53 5.93 1.45
CA ARG A 126 -12.71 6.74 1.16
C ARG A 126 -12.29 8.11 0.62
N ILE A 127 -12.34 8.28 -0.69
CA ILE A 127 -11.94 9.50 -1.40
C ILE A 127 -13.20 10.13 -2.00
N GLU A 128 -13.55 11.36 -1.60
CA GLU A 128 -14.78 12.04 -2.04
C GLU A 128 -16.04 11.17 -1.86
N GLY A 129 -16.09 10.43 -0.76
CA GLY A 129 -17.17 9.49 -0.44
C GLY A 129 -17.13 8.16 -1.21
N VAL A 130 -16.21 7.99 -2.16
CA VAL A 130 -16.06 6.78 -2.97
C VAL A 130 -15.04 5.82 -2.34
N PRO A 131 -15.37 4.52 -2.15
CA PRO A 131 -14.43 3.52 -1.65
C PRO A 131 -13.48 3.08 -2.77
N VAL A 132 -12.35 3.77 -2.91
CA VAL A 132 -11.33 3.51 -3.93
C VAL A 132 -10.34 2.47 -3.41
N ARG A 133 -10.13 1.41 -4.20
CA ARG A 133 -9.15 0.36 -3.89
C ARG A 133 -7.79 0.74 -4.44
N VAL A 134 -6.75 0.70 -3.59
CA VAL A 134 -5.37 1.08 -3.95
C VAL A 134 -4.41 -0.03 -3.50
N PHE A 135 -3.41 -0.33 -4.32
CA PHE A 135 -2.32 -1.23 -3.94
C PHE A 135 -1.32 -0.52 -3.01
N ALA A 136 -1.26 -0.94 -1.76
CA ALA A 136 -0.09 -0.91 -0.87
C ALA A 136 -0.53 -1.49 0.48
N ARG A 137 0.11 -2.56 0.98
CA ARG A 137 0.07 -2.87 2.41
C ARG A 137 1.12 -2.08 3.17
N VAL A 138 2.25 -1.77 2.53
CA VAL A 138 3.34 -1.04 3.16
C VAL A 138 4.07 -0.13 2.18
N ILE A 139 4.59 0.97 2.71
CA ILE A 139 5.40 1.93 1.96
C ILE A 139 6.74 2.09 2.68
N PRO A 140 7.88 1.77 2.02
CA PRO A 140 9.18 1.97 2.64
C PRO A 140 9.51 3.46 2.72
N SER A 141 10.21 3.84 3.78
CA SER A 141 10.75 5.18 3.99
C SER A 141 12.25 5.09 4.28
N VAL A 142 13.02 6.01 3.70
CA VAL A 142 14.48 6.02 3.81
C VAL A 142 14.97 7.44 4.06
N ALA A 143 15.74 7.63 5.12
CA ALA A 143 16.60 8.79 5.31
C ALA A 143 17.99 8.47 4.78
N TYR A 144 18.40 9.13 3.69
CA TYR A 144 19.70 8.97 3.04
C TYR A 144 20.81 9.74 3.77
N THR A 145 20.89 9.55 5.09
CA THR A 145 21.97 10.03 5.95
C THR A 145 23.16 9.07 5.92
N ASP A 146 24.22 9.36 6.68
CA ASP A 146 25.33 8.43 6.89
C ASP A 146 25.48 8.08 8.38
N PRO A 147 25.13 6.85 8.83
CA PRO A 147 24.48 5.78 8.05
C PRO A 147 23.05 6.11 7.63
N GLU A 148 22.53 5.36 6.65
CA GLU A 148 21.13 5.45 6.24
C GLU A 148 20.21 4.86 7.33
N ILE A 149 18.97 5.33 7.34
CA ILE A 149 17.90 4.80 8.20
C ILE A 149 16.72 4.45 7.30
N ALA A 150 16.43 3.15 7.16
CA ALA A 150 15.33 2.66 6.35
C ALA A 150 14.33 1.89 7.21
N TRP A 151 13.03 2.05 6.94
CA TRP A 151 11.98 1.29 7.61
C TRP A 151 10.78 1.06 6.69
N VAL A 152 9.99 0.03 7.00
CA VAL A 152 8.76 -0.30 6.27
C VAL A 152 7.80 -1.03 7.20
N GLY A 153 6.49 -0.84 6.97
CA GLY A 153 5.44 -1.44 7.79
C GLY A 153 5.32 -0.82 9.17
N VAL A 154 4.79 -1.59 10.12
CA VAL A 154 4.52 -1.13 11.49
C VAL A 154 5.83 -0.86 12.22
N THR A 155 5.93 0.30 12.85
CA THR A 155 7.04 0.61 13.77
C THR A 155 6.70 0.22 15.21
N GLU A 156 7.70 0.03 16.07
CA GLU A 156 7.44 -0.25 17.50
C GLU A 156 6.68 0.89 18.21
N ILE A 157 6.83 2.13 17.73
CA ILE A 157 6.13 3.30 18.25
C ILE A 157 4.65 3.17 17.90
N GLU A 158 4.33 2.98 16.62
CA GLU A 158 2.96 2.79 16.16
C GLU A 158 2.31 1.56 16.78
N ALA A 159 3.05 0.46 16.95
CA ALA A 159 2.54 -0.76 17.57
C ALA A 159 2.10 -0.49 19.02
N LYS A 160 2.91 0.23 19.79
CA LYS A 160 2.57 0.63 21.17
C LYS A 160 1.39 1.59 21.22
N GLU A 161 1.34 2.57 20.31
CA GLU A 161 0.24 3.54 20.24
C GLU A 161 -1.09 2.89 19.86
N LYS A 162 -1.06 1.92 18.95
CA LYS A 162 -2.25 1.22 18.44
C LYS A 162 -2.62 -0.05 19.22
N GLY A 163 -1.81 -0.43 20.22
CA GLY A 163 -2.00 -1.67 20.98
C GLY A 163 -1.85 -2.93 20.13
N ILE A 164 -0.95 -2.91 19.14
CA ILE A 164 -0.62 -4.06 18.29
C ILE A 164 0.47 -4.86 19.00
N ASP A 165 0.20 -6.12 19.30
CA ASP A 165 1.21 -7.02 19.86
C ASP A 165 2.26 -7.39 18.82
N TYR A 166 3.53 -7.41 19.24
CA TYR A 166 4.64 -7.73 18.36
C TYR A 166 5.79 -8.39 19.13
N LYS A 167 6.59 -9.17 18.40
CA LYS A 167 7.89 -9.68 18.83
C LYS A 167 9.00 -9.15 17.90
N VAL A 168 10.24 -9.19 18.37
CA VAL A 168 11.38 -8.57 17.68
C VAL A 168 12.43 -9.62 17.35
N GLY A 169 12.82 -9.69 16.08
CA GLY A 169 14.08 -10.28 15.63
C GLY A 169 15.08 -9.17 15.33
N LYS A 170 16.31 -9.26 15.84
CA LYS A 170 17.33 -8.22 15.64
C LYS A 170 18.72 -8.81 15.46
N PHE A 171 19.39 -8.38 14.40
CA PHE A 171 20.78 -8.72 14.13
C PHE A 171 21.68 -7.47 14.17
N PRO A 172 22.65 -7.38 15.10
CA PRO A 172 23.61 -6.27 15.15
C PRO A 172 24.69 -6.45 14.08
N TRP A 173 25.00 -5.39 13.31
CA TRP A 173 26.01 -5.47 12.24
C TRP A 173 27.44 -5.57 12.78
N ALA A 174 27.64 -5.36 14.08
CA ALA A 174 28.88 -5.71 14.77
C ALA A 174 29.21 -7.22 14.68
N ALA A 175 28.21 -8.07 14.39
CA ALA A 175 28.38 -9.50 14.13
C ALA A 175 28.39 -9.86 12.63
N SER A 176 28.23 -8.89 11.72
CA SER A 176 28.31 -9.14 10.27
C SER A 176 29.76 -9.05 9.80
N GLY A 177 30.30 -10.16 9.29
CA GLY A 177 31.62 -10.17 8.65
C GLY A 177 31.73 -9.18 7.49
N ARG A 178 30.66 -9.00 6.70
CA ARG A 178 30.60 -8.00 5.63
C ARG A 178 30.68 -6.58 6.18
N ALA A 179 29.88 -6.24 7.18
CA ALA A 179 29.84 -4.89 7.75
C ALA A 179 31.17 -4.52 8.41
N LEU A 180 31.76 -5.45 9.17
CA LEU A 180 33.10 -5.29 9.74
C LEU A 180 34.17 -5.11 8.65
N GLY A 181 34.10 -5.90 7.57
CA GLY A 181 35.03 -5.81 6.44
C GLY A 181 35.03 -4.47 5.70
N ILE A 182 33.95 -3.70 5.81
CA ILE A 182 33.85 -2.33 5.26
C ILE A 182 33.91 -1.25 6.34
N ALA A 183 34.25 -1.61 7.59
CA ALA A 183 34.33 -0.72 8.75
C ALA A 183 33.01 0.02 9.08
N ARG A 184 31.86 -0.64 8.88
CA ARG A 184 30.50 -0.11 9.13
C ARG A 184 29.69 -0.97 10.11
N GLY A 185 30.31 -1.39 11.21
CA GLY A 185 29.71 -2.28 12.21
C GLY A 185 28.69 -1.62 13.14
N GLU A 186 28.49 -0.30 13.06
CA GLU A 186 27.58 0.47 13.92
C GLU A 186 26.09 0.21 13.67
N GLY A 187 25.76 -0.43 12.56
CA GLY A 187 24.39 -0.69 12.10
C GLY A 187 23.67 -1.86 12.77
N PHE A 188 22.41 -2.07 12.38
CA PHE A 188 21.63 -3.26 12.71
C PHE A 188 20.46 -3.45 11.73
N THR A 189 19.98 -4.68 11.67
CA THR A 189 18.73 -5.06 11.00
C THR A 189 17.74 -5.54 12.05
N LYS A 190 16.49 -5.05 12.01
CA LYS A 190 15.44 -5.38 12.97
C LYS A 190 14.14 -5.68 12.22
N LEU A 191 13.51 -6.79 12.57
CA LEU A 191 12.21 -7.24 12.06
C LEU A 191 11.21 -7.33 13.21
N LEU A 192 9.97 -6.94 12.94
CA LEU A 192 8.84 -7.09 13.85
C LEU A 192 7.89 -8.16 13.32
N PHE A 193 7.51 -9.09 14.18
CA PHE A 193 6.66 -10.23 13.84
C PHE A 193 5.37 -10.21 14.65
N ASN A 194 4.27 -10.60 14.01
CA ASN A 194 3.01 -10.90 14.70
C ASN A 194 3.22 -12.15 15.58
N PRO A 195 2.92 -12.11 16.89
CA PRO A 195 3.22 -13.21 17.80
C PRO A 195 2.32 -14.45 17.63
N GLU A 196 1.19 -14.34 16.93
CA GLU A 196 0.25 -15.43 16.68
C GLU A 196 0.50 -16.14 15.35
N THR A 197 0.92 -15.39 14.33
CA THR A 197 1.09 -15.90 12.95
C THR A 197 2.54 -15.95 12.49
N ASP A 198 3.47 -15.41 13.28
CA ASP A 198 4.90 -15.25 12.94
C ASP A 198 5.16 -14.45 11.64
N GLN A 199 4.13 -13.79 11.11
CA GLN A 199 4.25 -12.94 9.92
C GLN A 199 5.05 -11.68 10.21
N VAL A 200 5.93 -11.31 9.28
CA VAL A 200 6.61 -10.01 9.34
C VAL A 200 5.58 -8.89 9.12
N ILE A 201 5.54 -7.94 10.06
CA ILE A 201 4.62 -6.80 10.05
C ILE A 201 5.35 -5.46 9.96
N GLY A 202 6.66 -5.45 10.19
CA GLY A 202 7.49 -4.26 10.07
C GLY A 202 8.98 -4.59 10.07
N ALA A 203 9.78 -3.67 9.54
CA ALA A 203 11.23 -3.79 9.50
C ALA A 203 11.89 -2.42 9.65
N GLY A 204 13.09 -2.40 10.23
CA GLY A 204 13.93 -1.22 10.35
C GLY A 204 15.40 -1.60 10.24
N ILE A 205 16.14 -0.86 9.41
CA ILE A 205 17.55 -1.09 9.11
C ILE A 205 18.29 0.23 9.28
N VAL A 206 19.38 0.20 10.04
CA VAL A 206 20.31 1.32 10.16
C VAL A 206 21.67 0.84 9.68
N GLY A 207 22.25 1.51 8.70
CA GLY A 207 23.55 1.12 8.13
C GLY A 207 23.75 1.63 6.70
N VAL A 208 24.91 1.37 6.13
CA VAL A 208 25.15 1.66 4.70
C VAL A 208 24.26 0.80 3.82
N ASN A 209 23.72 1.40 2.76
CA ASN A 209 22.81 0.76 1.82
C ASN A 209 21.52 0.21 2.46
N ALA A 210 21.10 0.71 3.63
CA ALA A 210 19.87 0.27 4.28
C ALA A 210 18.63 0.47 3.38
N GLY A 211 18.61 1.55 2.58
CA GLY A 211 17.56 1.82 1.61
C GLY A 211 17.46 0.79 0.49
N GLU A 212 18.56 0.12 0.14
CA GLU A 212 18.55 -0.98 -0.83
C GLU A 212 17.98 -2.27 -0.19
N LEU A 213 18.33 -2.54 1.07
CA LEU A 213 17.92 -3.75 1.79
C LEU A 213 16.44 -3.76 2.17
N ILE A 214 15.84 -2.59 2.44
CA ILE A 214 14.45 -2.50 2.92
C ILE A 214 13.41 -3.03 1.91
N SER A 215 13.78 -3.10 0.63
CA SER A 215 12.92 -3.58 -0.45
C SER A 215 12.53 -5.04 -0.27
N GLU A 216 13.44 -5.88 0.23
CA GLU A 216 13.14 -7.29 0.52
C GLU A 216 12.12 -7.41 1.65
N CYS A 217 12.29 -6.62 2.72
CA CYS A 217 11.35 -6.58 3.84
C CYS A 217 9.96 -6.11 3.40
N ALA A 218 9.89 -5.10 2.51
CA ALA A 218 8.63 -4.63 1.95
C ALA A 218 7.91 -5.76 1.18
N LEU A 219 8.64 -6.49 0.34
CA LEU A 219 8.10 -7.63 -0.39
C LEU A 219 7.63 -8.74 0.57
N ALA A 220 8.41 -9.05 1.60
CA ALA A 220 8.06 -10.06 2.59
C ALA A 220 6.74 -9.72 3.30
N ILE A 221 6.54 -8.45 3.69
CA ILE A 221 5.28 -8.00 4.31
C ILE A 221 4.12 -8.07 3.30
N GLU A 222 4.31 -7.64 2.05
CA GLU A 222 3.29 -7.72 1.00
C GLU A 222 2.83 -9.16 0.74
N MET A 223 3.77 -10.11 0.78
CA MET A 223 3.50 -11.55 0.64
C MET A 223 2.88 -12.17 1.90
N GLY A 224 2.92 -11.48 3.04
CA GLY A 224 2.54 -12.04 4.34
C GLY A 224 3.47 -13.18 4.77
N ALA A 225 4.76 -13.05 4.47
CA ALA A 225 5.78 -14.04 4.79
C ALA A 225 5.94 -14.20 6.31
N GLU A 226 6.15 -15.45 6.73
CA GLU A 226 6.49 -15.81 8.10
C GLU A 226 8.01 -15.67 8.34
N ALA A 227 8.43 -15.63 9.60
CA ALA A 227 9.85 -15.59 9.94
C ALA A 227 10.64 -16.74 9.30
N ALA A 228 10.05 -17.94 9.24
CA ALA A 228 10.65 -19.11 8.60
C ALA A 228 10.85 -18.94 7.08
N ASP A 229 9.95 -18.26 6.37
CA ASP A 229 10.11 -18.00 4.93
C ASP A 229 11.37 -17.18 4.66
N ILE A 230 11.63 -16.18 5.50
CA ILE A 230 12.80 -15.30 5.41
C ILE A 230 14.07 -16.07 5.86
N GLY A 231 14.02 -16.73 7.02
CA GLY A 231 15.16 -17.43 7.60
C GLY A 231 15.62 -18.66 6.81
N LEU A 232 14.69 -19.39 6.15
CA LEU A 232 15.05 -20.54 5.31
C LEU A 232 15.50 -20.13 3.90
N THR A 233 15.30 -18.87 3.51
CA THR A 233 15.82 -18.36 2.23
C THR A 233 17.33 -18.21 2.32
N ILE A 234 18.06 -18.89 1.43
CA ILE A 234 19.52 -18.82 1.39
C ILE A 234 19.95 -17.45 0.85
N HIS A 235 20.43 -16.60 1.75
CA HIS A 235 21.02 -15.32 1.39
C HIS A 235 22.48 -15.48 0.98
N PRO A 236 22.99 -14.65 0.05
CA PRO A 236 24.40 -14.69 -0.34
C PRO A 236 25.32 -14.27 0.81
N HIS A 237 26.44 -14.97 0.97
CA HIS A 237 27.45 -14.68 1.99
C HIS A 237 28.83 -14.38 1.35
N PRO A 238 29.61 -13.37 1.82
CA PRO A 238 29.25 -12.38 2.83
C PRO A 238 28.57 -11.14 2.21
N THR A 239 27.39 -10.76 2.70
CA THR A 239 26.63 -9.57 2.27
C THR A 239 26.01 -8.81 3.45
N LEU A 240 25.43 -7.64 3.18
CA LEU A 240 24.57 -6.97 4.17
C LEU A 240 23.13 -7.48 4.11
N SER A 241 22.70 -8.00 2.94
CA SER A 241 21.36 -8.58 2.77
C SER A 241 21.11 -9.80 3.66
N GLU A 242 22.12 -10.64 3.91
CA GLU A 242 21.95 -11.79 4.81
C GLU A 242 21.55 -11.41 6.25
N THR A 243 21.77 -10.15 6.65
CA THR A 243 21.34 -9.67 7.98
C THR A 243 19.82 -9.64 8.14
N VAL A 244 19.05 -9.67 7.04
CA VAL A 244 17.59 -9.81 7.05
C VAL A 244 17.19 -11.22 7.49
N ALA A 245 17.73 -12.26 6.85
CA ALA A 245 17.58 -13.65 7.31
C ALA A 245 18.08 -13.85 8.74
N MET A 246 19.26 -13.34 9.09
CA MET A 246 19.78 -13.49 10.45
C MET A 246 18.89 -12.81 11.50
N ALA A 247 18.22 -11.70 11.17
CA ALA A 247 17.23 -11.11 12.07
C ALA A 247 16.00 -12.01 12.25
N ALA A 248 15.57 -12.71 11.21
CA ALA A 248 14.50 -13.71 11.28
C ALA A 248 14.92 -14.97 12.06
N GLU A 249 16.11 -15.50 11.81
CA GLU A 249 16.69 -16.63 12.56
C GLU A 249 16.89 -16.30 14.05
N ALA A 250 17.23 -15.05 14.36
CA ALA A 250 17.31 -14.57 15.75
C ALA A 250 15.95 -14.56 16.44
N PHE A 251 14.87 -14.35 15.69
CA PHE A 251 13.50 -14.48 16.19
C PHE A 251 13.10 -15.96 16.37
N GLU A 252 13.38 -16.81 15.37
CA GLU A 252 13.10 -18.26 15.40
C GLU A 252 13.94 -19.02 16.45
N GLY A 253 15.05 -18.42 16.89
CA GLY A 253 16.01 -19.06 17.80
C GLY A 253 16.88 -20.12 17.12
N THR A 254 17.04 -20.02 15.81
CA THR A 254 17.85 -20.93 14.97
C THR A 254 19.21 -20.36 14.60
N ILE A 255 19.44 -19.06 14.86
CA ILE A 255 20.69 -18.38 14.50
C ILE A 255 21.91 -19.02 15.17
N THR A 256 23.00 -19.13 14.40
CA THR A 256 24.27 -19.70 14.88
C THR A 256 25.39 -18.66 14.99
N ASP A 257 25.30 -17.54 14.26
CA ASP A 257 26.25 -16.42 14.30
C ASP A 257 26.19 -15.59 15.59
N LEU A 258 25.10 -15.70 16.35
CA LEU A 258 24.92 -15.03 17.63
C LEU A 258 24.70 -16.04 18.74
N TYR A 259 25.31 -15.78 19.90
CA TYR A 259 24.90 -16.47 21.12
C TYR A 259 23.66 -15.79 21.71
N ILE A 260 22.50 -16.44 21.58
CA ILE A 260 21.25 -16.01 22.22
C ILE A 260 20.89 -17.02 23.32
N PRO A 261 21.02 -16.67 24.60
CA PRO A 261 20.64 -17.57 25.68
C PRO A 261 19.14 -17.84 25.63
N LYS A 262 18.74 -19.12 25.68
CA LYS A 262 17.33 -19.50 25.79
C LYS A 262 16.75 -18.89 27.06
N ARG A 263 15.63 -18.17 26.95
CA ARG A 263 14.84 -17.78 28.13
C ARG A 263 14.25 -19.07 28.72
N ILE A 264 14.83 -19.53 29.83
CA ILE A 264 14.33 -20.65 30.66
C ILE A 264 13.20 -20.12 31.54
#